data_AF-A0A7X9I4L7-F1
#
_entry.id   AF-A0A7X9I4L7-F1
#
_cell.length_a   1.000
_cell.length_b   1.000
_cell.length_c   1.000
_cell.angle_alpha   90.00
_cell.angle_beta   90.00
_cell.angle_gamma   90.00
#
_symmetry.space_group_name_H-M   'P 1'
#
loop_
_entity.id
_entity.type
_entity.pdbx_description
1 polymer ?
#
loop_
_entity_poly.entity_id
_entity_poly.type
_entity_poly.pdbx_seq_one_letter_code
_entity_poly.pdbx_strand_id
1 'polypeptide(L)'
;TGDDPNALLVHDIDILNIVNEMRASGAEAIAVNDQRITAMSEIRCAGTTILVNWNKVAPPFVIKATGNPQLLESGLSIRGGKLEELKSFGLQTQLVKSDYIEIPAYNGVIKYEYTKPKENEKKADS
;
A
#
# COMPACT_ATOMS: atom_id res chain seq x y z
N THR A 1 -11.17 -1.85 -33.13
CA THR A 1 -10.34 -1.25 -32.07
C THR A 1 -10.48 -2.18 -30.89
N GLY A 2 -9.46 -3.00 -30.65
CA GLY A 2 -9.55 -4.05 -29.64
C GLY A 2 -9.09 -3.49 -28.31
N ASP A 3 -10.03 -3.03 -27.48
CA ASP A 3 -9.73 -2.71 -26.10
C ASP A 3 -9.26 -4.01 -25.41
N ASP A 4 -8.05 -4.01 -24.86
CA ASP A 4 -7.57 -5.13 -24.06
C ASP A 4 -8.39 -5.17 -22.76
N PRO A 5 -9.23 -6.20 -22.53
CA PRO A 5 -10.03 -6.29 -21.32
C PRO A 5 -9.17 -6.33 -20.05
N ASN A 6 -7.88 -6.67 -20.15
CA ASN A 6 -6.96 -6.62 -19.02
C ASN A 6 -6.67 -5.18 -18.54
N ALA A 7 -6.82 -4.17 -19.39
CA ALA A 7 -6.64 -2.76 -19.00
C ALA A 7 -7.77 -2.25 -18.09
N LEU A 8 -8.90 -2.96 -18.05
CA LEU A 8 -10.05 -2.67 -17.18
C LEU A 8 -9.97 -3.39 -15.83
N LEU A 9 -8.85 -4.06 -15.54
CA LEU A 9 -8.62 -4.76 -14.29
C LEU A 9 -7.47 -4.10 -13.55
N VAL A 10 -7.60 -4.00 -12.23
CA VAL A 10 -6.49 -3.59 -11.37
C VAL A 10 -5.57 -4.80 -11.18
N HIS A 11 -4.28 -4.60 -11.45
CA HIS A 11 -3.22 -5.58 -11.22
C HIS A 11 -2.39 -5.23 -9.99
N ASP A 12 -1.57 -6.18 -9.55
CA ASP A 12 -0.62 -6.00 -8.44
C ASP A 12 0.31 -4.79 -8.65
N ILE A 13 0.77 -4.57 -9.89
CA ILE A 13 1.65 -3.46 -10.26
C ILE A 13 0.98 -2.10 -10.06
N ASP A 14 -0.33 -2.00 -10.23
CA ASP A 14 -1.06 -0.75 -10.02
C ASP A 14 -1.09 -0.40 -8.53
N ILE A 15 -1.38 -1.39 -7.68
CA ILE A 15 -1.34 -1.23 -6.23
C ILE A 15 0.08 -0.89 -5.77
N LEU A 16 1.08 -1.60 -6.29
CA LEU A 16 2.49 -1.35 -5.96
C LEU A 16 2.92 0.08 -6.32
N ASN A 17 2.51 0.57 -7.49
CA ASN A 17 2.82 1.94 -7.92
C ASN A 17 2.17 2.97 -7.02
N ILE A 18 0.89 2.82 -6.65
CA ILE A 18 0.23 3.72 -5.69
C ILE A 18 0.93 3.70 -4.32
N VAL A 19 1.31 2.52 -3.83
CA VAL A 19 2.07 2.39 -2.56
C VAL A 19 3.41 3.13 -2.66
N ASN A 20 4.11 3.04 -3.79
CA ASN A 20 5.39 3.72 -3.99
C ASN A 20 5.23 5.24 -4.14
N GLU A 21 4.18 5.71 -4.81
CA GLU A 21 3.83 7.13 -4.87
C GLU A 21 3.52 7.69 -3.48
N MET A 22 2.76 6.96 -2.65
CA MET A 22 2.53 7.33 -1.26
C MET A 22 3.84 7.42 -0.45
N ARG A 23 4.75 6.44 -0.59
CA ARG A 23 6.08 6.48 0.05
C ARG A 23 6.88 7.69 -0.39
N ALA A 24 6.95 7.95 -1.70
CA ALA A 24 7.65 9.10 -2.26
C ALA A 24 7.07 10.43 -1.76
N SER A 25 5.78 10.44 -1.42
CA SER A 25 5.04 11.61 -0.89
C SER A 25 5.13 11.74 0.64
N GLY A 26 5.92 10.89 1.31
CA GLY A 26 6.15 10.97 2.75
C GLY A 26 5.18 10.16 3.61
N ALA A 27 4.57 9.10 3.07
CA ALA A 27 3.80 8.18 3.89
C ALA A 27 4.66 7.45 4.93
N GLU A 28 4.22 7.45 6.19
CA GLU A 28 4.94 6.85 7.32
C GLU A 28 4.48 5.41 7.60
N ALA A 29 3.18 5.14 7.40
CA ALA A 29 2.59 3.82 7.47
C ALA A 29 1.56 3.65 6.35
N ILE A 30 1.54 2.48 5.71
CA ILE A 30 0.63 2.16 4.61
C ILE A 30 -0.03 0.82 4.89
N ALA A 31 -1.31 0.69 4.56
CA ALA A 31 -2.02 -0.58 4.53
C ALA A 31 -2.80 -0.74 3.21
N VAL A 32 -2.79 -1.95 2.65
CA VAL A 32 -3.63 -2.34 1.51
C VAL A 32 -4.63 -3.39 2.01
N ASN A 33 -5.93 -3.09 1.96
CA ASN A 33 -7.00 -3.98 2.46
C ASN A 33 -6.67 -4.55 3.87
N ASP A 34 -6.34 -3.64 4.78
CA ASP A 34 -5.95 -3.93 6.18
C ASP A 34 -4.69 -4.78 6.37
N GLN A 35 -3.90 -4.99 5.32
CA GLN A 35 -2.57 -5.58 5.42
C GLN A 35 -1.52 -4.49 5.53
N ARG A 36 -0.83 -4.43 6.68
CA ARG A 36 0.28 -3.50 6.91
C ARG A 36 1.40 -3.76 5.90
N ILE A 37 1.76 -2.71 5.17
CA ILE A 37 2.92 -2.74 4.28
C ILE A 37 4.18 -2.44 5.09
N THR A 38 5.16 -3.31 4.94
CA THR A 38 6.51 -3.23 5.51
C THR A 38 7.56 -3.22 4.40
N ALA A 39 8.84 -3.13 4.77
CA ALA A 39 9.93 -3.27 3.81
C ALA A 39 10.00 -4.65 3.16
N MET A 40 9.47 -5.69 3.83
CA MET A 40 9.48 -7.08 3.38
C MET A 40 8.11 -7.51 2.83
N SER A 41 7.18 -6.57 2.69
CA SER A 41 5.85 -6.88 2.17
C SER A 41 5.90 -7.17 0.69
N GLU A 42 5.12 -8.17 0.31
CA GLU A 42 4.88 -8.59 -1.06
C GLU A 42 3.50 -8.10 -1.52
N ILE A 43 3.42 -7.70 -2.79
CA ILE A 43 2.17 -7.43 -3.51
C ILE A 43 2.33 -8.15 -4.84
N ARG A 44 1.54 -9.20 -5.09
CA ARG A 44 1.67 -10.00 -6.33
C ARG A 44 0.35 -10.56 -6.82
N CYS A 45 0.24 -10.77 -8.12
CA CYS A 45 -0.82 -11.56 -8.72
C CYS A 45 -0.58 -13.06 -8.47
N ALA A 46 -1.67 -13.77 -8.17
CA ALA A 46 -1.74 -15.23 -8.05
C ALA A 46 -2.98 -15.72 -8.79
N GLY A 47 -2.81 -16.04 -10.07
CA GLY A 47 -3.93 -16.30 -10.98
C GLY A 47 -4.74 -15.01 -11.17
N THR A 48 -6.01 -15.05 -10.81
CA THR A 48 -6.96 -13.92 -10.95
C THR A 48 -7.13 -13.12 -9.66
N THR A 49 -6.29 -13.33 -8.64
CA THR A 49 -6.38 -12.66 -7.34
C THR A 49 -5.05 -12.01 -7.01
N ILE A 50 -5.09 -10.90 -6.27
CA ILE A 50 -3.89 -10.25 -5.75
C ILE A 50 -3.65 -10.74 -4.32
N LEU A 51 -2.39 -11.00 -3.99
CA LEU A 51 -1.92 -11.32 -2.65
C LEU A 51 -1.15 -10.14 -2.07
N VAL A 52 -1.45 -9.78 -0.83
CA VAL A 52 -0.66 -8.84 -0.02
C VAL A 52 -0.27 -9.54 1.27
N ASN A 53 1.04 -9.70 1.52
CA ASN A 53 1.56 -10.50 2.63
C ASN A 53 0.90 -11.89 2.72
N TRP A 54 0.85 -12.63 1.61
CA TRP A 54 0.16 -13.92 1.47
C TRP A 54 -1.37 -13.92 1.64
N ASN A 55 -1.99 -12.80 1.99
CA ASN A 55 -3.44 -12.68 2.13
C ASN A 55 -4.09 -12.28 0.80
N LYS A 56 -5.16 -12.97 0.42
CA LYS A 56 -5.96 -12.64 -0.77
C LYS A 56 -6.69 -11.32 -0.54
N VAL A 57 -6.54 -10.40 -1.49
CA VAL A 57 -7.26 -9.12 -1.52
C VAL A 57 -8.06 -9.02 -2.82
N ALA A 58 -9.21 -8.36 -2.76
CA ALA A 58 -10.14 -8.21 -3.89
C ALA A 58 -10.73 -6.79 -3.91
N PRO A 59 -11.28 -6.34 -5.06
CA PRO A 59 -12.00 -5.08 -5.14
C PRO A 59 -13.17 -4.99 -4.13
N PRO A 60 -13.48 -3.80 -3.58
CA PRO A 60 -12.73 -2.56 -3.75
C PRO A 60 -11.36 -2.61 -3.04
N PHE A 61 -10.32 -2.12 -3.71
CA PHE A 61 -8.99 -2.00 -3.11
C PHE A 61 -8.92 -0.72 -2.30
N VAL A 62 -8.64 -0.85 -1.00
CA VAL A 62 -8.56 0.28 -0.07
C VAL A 62 -7.13 0.41 0.39
N ILE A 63 -6.48 1.51 -0.01
CA ILE A 63 -5.12 1.84 0.36
C ILE A 63 -5.16 3.01 1.34
N LYS A 64 -4.75 2.77 2.58
CA LYS A 64 -4.69 3.78 3.64
C LYS A 64 -3.24 4.16 3.89
N ALA A 65 -2.96 5.44 4.13
CA ALA A 65 -1.62 5.89 4.49
C ALA A 65 -1.63 7.06 5.48
N THR A 66 -0.77 7.00 6.50
CA THR A 66 -0.50 8.12 7.42
C THR A 66 0.62 9.00 6.88
N GLY A 67 0.54 10.29 7.16
CA GLY A 67 1.53 11.29 6.75
C GLY A 67 0.86 12.65 6.62
N ASN A 68 1.54 13.61 5.98
CA ASN A 68 0.96 14.90 5.67
C ASN A 68 -0.12 14.77 4.57
N PRO A 69 -1.41 15.05 4.84
CA PRO A 69 -2.48 14.81 3.87
C PRO A 69 -2.33 15.60 2.57
N GLN A 70 -1.82 16.83 2.63
CA GLN A 70 -1.61 17.67 1.44
C GLN A 70 -0.48 17.12 0.56
N LEU A 71 0.62 16.63 1.15
CA LEU A 71 1.71 16.03 0.37
C LEU A 71 1.27 14.71 -0.28
N LEU A 72 0.56 13.86 0.46
CA LEU A 72 0.02 12.60 -0.07
C LEU A 72 -0.97 12.84 -1.22
N GLU A 73 -1.90 13.79 -1.06
CA GLU A 73 -2.86 14.15 -2.10
C GLU A 73 -2.19 14.70 -3.36
N SER A 74 -1.21 15.60 -3.18
CA SER A 74 -0.43 16.17 -4.27
C SER A 74 0.32 15.10 -5.05
N GLY A 75 1.02 14.20 -4.35
CA GLY A 75 1.80 13.15 -4.99
C GLY A 75 0.98 12.12 -5.76
N LEU A 76 -0.21 11.76 -5.23
CA LEU A 76 -1.14 10.86 -5.92
C LEU A 76 -1.87 11.52 -7.09
N SER A 77 -1.87 12.86 -7.16
CA SER A 77 -2.56 13.62 -8.21
C SER A 77 -1.59 14.18 -9.27
N ILE A 78 -0.35 13.69 -9.30
CA ILE A 78 0.66 14.07 -10.30
C ILE A 78 0.20 13.64 -11.70
N ARG A 79 0.44 14.52 -12.68
CA ARG A 79 0.17 14.21 -14.09
C ARG A 79 0.99 13.01 -14.56
N GLY A 80 0.32 12.05 -15.20
CA GLY A 80 0.91 10.78 -15.63
C GLY A 80 1.21 9.82 -14.48
N GLY A 81 0.75 10.10 -13.27
CA GLY A 81 0.81 9.17 -12.13
C GLY A 81 -0.21 8.04 -12.27
N LYS A 82 -0.05 6.99 -11.46
CA LYS A 82 -0.86 5.78 -11.58
C LYS A 82 -2.35 6.04 -11.33
N LEU A 83 -2.71 6.95 -10.42
CA LEU A 83 -4.11 7.28 -10.15
C LEU A 83 -4.81 7.89 -11.38
N GLU A 84 -4.13 8.74 -12.14
CA GLU A 84 -4.66 9.32 -13.39
C GLU A 84 -4.79 8.25 -14.48
N GLU A 85 -3.78 7.39 -14.62
CA GLU A 85 -3.80 6.28 -15.58
C GLU A 85 -5.02 5.37 -15.34
N LEU A 86 -5.25 4.93 -14.10
CA LEU A 86 -6.40 4.10 -13.73
C LEU A 86 -7.73 4.79 -14.05
N LYS A 87 -7.85 6.10 -13.76
CA LYS A 87 -9.04 6.89 -14.14
C LYS A 87 -9.24 6.93 -15.65
N SER A 88 -8.16 7.05 -16.42
CA SER A 88 -8.23 7.14 -17.89
C SER A 88 -8.67 5.82 -18.54
N PHE A 89 -8.40 4.67 -17.90
CA PHE A 89 -8.98 3.38 -18.26
C PHE A 89 -10.43 3.18 -17.78
N GLY A 90 -11.04 4.20 -17.17
CA GLY A 90 -12.44 4.15 -16.72
C GLY A 90 -12.64 3.43 -15.39
N LEU A 91 -11.56 3.13 -14.64
CA LEU A 91 -11.68 2.55 -13.30
C LEU A 91 -12.13 3.60 -12.30
N GLN A 92 -13.10 3.24 -11.47
CA GLN A 92 -13.57 4.10 -10.40
C GLN A 92 -12.51 4.19 -9.30
N THR A 93 -12.06 5.42 -9.03
CA THR A 93 -11.09 5.70 -7.97
C THR A 93 -11.57 6.87 -7.13
N GLN A 94 -11.29 6.80 -5.83
CA GLN A 94 -11.64 7.85 -4.88
C GLN A 94 -10.42 8.15 -4.00
N LEU A 95 -10.14 9.43 -3.84
CA LEU A 95 -9.13 9.92 -2.91
C LEU A 95 -9.83 10.68 -1.79
N VAL A 96 -9.60 10.27 -0.54
CA VAL A 96 -10.27 10.84 0.64
C VAL A 96 -9.20 11.19 1.67
N LYS A 97 -9.22 12.44 2.13
CA LYS A 97 -8.45 12.88 3.30
C LYS A 97 -9.26 12.63 4.57
N SER A 98 -8.59 12.24 5.62
CA SER A 98 -9.19 12.04 6.94
C SER A 98 -8.24 12.52 8.01
N ASP A 99 -8.79 13.14 9.05
CA ASP A 99 -8.03 13.58 10.23
C ASP A 99 -7.62 12.39 11.11
N TYR A 100 -8.30 11.25 10.96
CA TYR A 100 -7.99 10.02 11.66
C TYR A 100 -8.06 8.82 10.73
N ILE A 101 -7.03 7.99 10.77
CA ILE A 101 -6.96 6.71 10.07
C ILE A 101 -6.25 5.69 10.94
N GLU A 102 -6.74 4.46 10.91
CA GLU A 102 -6.12 3.34 11.59
C GLU A 102 -5.38 2.46 10.59
N ILE A 103 -4.08 2.26 10.84
CA ILE A 103 -3.23 1.32 10.13
C ILE A 103 -2.95 0.16 11.08
N PRO A 104 -3.38 -1.08 10.76
CA PRO A 104 -3.12 -2.22 11.62
C PRO A 104 -1.63 -2.50 11.78
N ALA A 105 -1.29 -3.18 12.87
CA ALA A 105 0.05 -3.72 13.06
C ALA A 105 0.33 -4.84 12.05
N TYR A 106 1.61 -5.00 11.67
CA TYR A 106 2.01 -6.18 10.92
C TYR A 106 1.96 -7.42 11.84
N ASN A 107 1.28 -8.47 11.39
CA ASN A 107 1.04 -9.69 12.17
C ASN A 107 1.75 -10.94 11.58
N GLY A 108 2.62 -10.75 10.58
CA GLY A 108 3.41 -11.85 10.01
C GLY A 108 4.61 -12.23 10.86
N VAL A 109 5.10 -13.45 10.67
CA VAL A 109 6.25 -13.98 11.42
C VAL A 109 7.56 -13.44 10.83
N ILE A 110 8.31 -12.68 11.63
CA ILE A 110 9.70 -12.35 11.32
C ILE A 110 10.58 -13.45 11.91
N LYS A 111 11.09 -14.36 11.07
CA LYS A 111 11.94 -15.45 11.50
C LYS A 111 13.41 -15.03 11.44
N TYR A 112 14.08 -15.01 12.59
CA TYR A 112 15.52 -14.78 12.67
C TYR A 112 16.23 -16.13 12.83
N GLU A 113 17.02 -16.54 11.83
CA GLU A 113 17.78 -17.80 11.92
C GLU A 113 19.21 -17.57 12.46
N TYR A 114 19.85 -16.47 12.06
CA TYR A 114 21.24 -16.17 12.41
C TYR A 114 21.40 -14.95 13.32
N THR A 115 20.34 -14.18 13.54
CA THR A 115 20.36 -12.97 14.36
C THR A 115 19.44 -13.11 15.55
N LYS A 116 19.74 -12.39 16.62
CA LYS A 116 18.87 -12.26 17.79
C LYS A 116 18.75 -10.78 18.12
N PRO A 117 17.54 -10.29 18.46
CA PRO A 117 17.40 -8.94 18.97
C PRO A 117 18.31 -8.79 20.20
N LYS A 118 19.04 -7.69 20.27
CA LYS A 118 19.72 -7.33 21.51
C LYS A 118 18.64 -7.03 22.55
N GLU A 119 18.71 -7.69 23.70
CA GLU A 119 17.80 -7.43 24.81
C GLU A 119 18.01 -5.98 25.28
N ASN A 120 16.95 -5.18 25.32
CA ASN A 120 17.04 -3.80 25.78
C ASN A 120 17.11 -3.81 27.32
N GLU A 121 18.27 -3.47 27.89
CA GLU A 121 18.35 -3.07 29.29
C GLU A 121 17.46 -1.85 29.48
N LYS A 122 16.40 -1.98 30.30
CA LYS A 122 15.62 -0.84 30.75
C LYS A 122 16.59 0.09 31.49
N LYS A 123 16.96 1.22 30.89
CA LYS A 123 17.51 2.33 31.67
C LYS A 123 16.40 2.76 32.62
N ALA A 124 16.58 2.47 33.90
CA ALA A 124 15.76 3.05 34.95
C ALA A 124 15.89 4.56 34.83
N ASP A 125 14.75 5.24 34.75
CA ASP A 125 14.67 6.70 34.80
C ASP A 125 15.32 7.19 36.11
N SER A 126 16.23 8.17 36.00
CA SER A 126 16.80 8.93 37.12
C SER A 126 16.22 10.33 37.15
#